data_AF-A0A7Y5D852-F1
#
_entry.id   AF-A0A7Y5D852-F1
#
_cell.length_a   1.000
_cell.length_b   1.000
_cell.length_c   1.000
_cell.angle_alpha   90.00
_cell.angle_beta   90.00
_cell.angle_gamma   90.00
#
_symmetry.space_group_name_H-M   'P 1'
#
loop_
_entity.id
_entity.type
_entity.pdbx_description
1 polymer ?
#
loop_
_entity_poly.entity_id
_entity_poly.type
_entity_poly.pdbx_seq_one_letter_code
_entity_poly.pdbx_strand_id
1 'polypeptide(L)'
;MASRIEWHKVKPATVRDELIELAIALALIAVGWLSLPTLLLAVLAELLATVALSWYFYPQRGLRRHLADVAKMFGLLCFLAIFILAAYAGAGGFANGPWPDARSLLGVVLLVAVRGGLLLREARASSDPRLYWARSALMRGGALIVGSFLAAFTCFLPGVLLAQALAPVWPSRAADLAIASVYLITLGVLACIISTMSEQEIVDISGNPYID
;
A
#
# COMPACT_ATOMS: atom_id res chain seq x y z
N MET A 1 -8.15 23.75 13.67
CA MET A 1 -6.93 24.25 13.00
C MET A 1 -6.58 23.27 11.89
N ALA A 2 -6.84 23.61 10.63
CA ALA A 2 -6.37 22.79 9.51
C ALA A 2 -4.87 23.12 9.33
N SER A 3 -3.98 22.20 9.73
CA SER A 3 -2.58 22.29 9.35
C SER A 3 -2.52 22.27 7.82
N ARG A 4 -1.94 23.30 7.21
CA ARG A 4 -1.70 23.28 5.77
C ARG A 4 -0.67 22.18 5.51
N ILE A 5 -1.05 21.17 4.73
CA ILE A 5 -0.09 20.19 4.22
C ILE A 5 0.94 20.97 3.39
N GLU A 6 2.20 20.91 3.79
CA GLU A 6 3.29 21.61 3.14
C GLU A 6 3.72 20.83 1.89
N TRP A 7 2.90 20.87 0.84
CA TRP A 7 3.13 20.13 -0.41
C TRP A 7 4.51 20.40 -1.05
N HIS A 8 5.10 21.57 -0.79
CA HIS A 8 6.44 21.93 -1.26
C HIS A 8 7.57 21.12 -0.59
N LYS A 9 7.29 20.42 0.53
CA LYS A 9 8.24 19.55 1.24
C LYS A 9 8.14 18.08 0.81
N VAL A 10 7.16 17.72 -0.03
CA VAL A 10 7.02 16.34 -0.51
C VAL A 10 8.25 15.97 -1.33
N LYS A 11 8.87 14.84 -1.00
CA LYS A 11 10.07 14.37 -1.70
C LYS A 11 9.70 13.98 -3.13
N PRO A 12 10.36 14.54 -4.17
CA PRO A 12 10.08 14.19 -5.57
C PRO A 12 10.22 12.69 -5.86
N ALA A 13 11.13 12.03 -5.13
CA ALA A 13 11.34 10.59 -5.21
C ALA A 13 10.09 9.79 -4.79
N THR A 14 9.42 10.19 -3.70
CA THR A 14 8.16 9.57 -3.25
C THR A 14 7.07 9.71 -4.30
N VAL A 15 6.86 10.91 -4.84
CA VAL A 15 5.85 11.14 -5.90
C VAL A 15 6.13 10.27 -7.11
N ARG A 16 7.39 10.23 -7.57
CA ARG A 16 7.79 9.41 -8.72
C ARG A 16 7.49 7.93 -8.47
N ASP A 17 7.89 7.41 -7.33
CA ASP A 17 7.76 5.98 -7.03
C ASP A 17 6.29 5.55 -6.89
N GLU A 18 5.46 6.35 -6.22
CA GLU A 18 4.02 6.12 -6.11
C GLU A 18 3.32 6.23 -7.48
N LEU A 19 3.75 7.16 -8.35
CA LEU A 19 3.23 7.26 -9.72
C LEU A 19 3.62 6.07 -10.60
N ILE A 20 4.86 5.57 -10.47
CA ILE A 20 5.31 4.38 -11.21
C ILE A 20 4.49 3.16 -10.77
N GLU A 21 4.31 2.98 -9.46
CA GLU A 21 3.51 1.88 -8.92
C GLU A 21 2.05 1.97 -9.38
N LEU A 22 1.44 3.14 -9.27
CA LEU A 22 0.08 3.38 -9.75
C LEU A 22 -0.04 3.05 -11.24
N ALA A 23 0.88 3.55 -12.08
CA ALA A 23 0.84 3.32 -13.52
C ALA A 23 0.97 1.83 -13.86
N ILE A 24 1.88 1.11 -13.22
CA ILE A 24 2.08 -0.33 -13.44
C ILE A 24 0.86 -1.13 -12.97
N ALA A 25 0.34 -0.84 -11.77
CA ALA A 25 -0.83 -1.54 -11.25
C ALA A 25 -2.06 -1.33 -12.14
N LEU A 26 -2.31 -0.08 -12.58
CA LEU A 26 -3.43 0.21 -13.50
C LEU A 26 -3.24 -0.45 -14.86
N ALA A 27 -2.03 -0.46 -15.41
CA ALA A 27 -1.75 -1.17 -16.65
C ALA A 27 -2.01 -2.67 -16.51
N LEU A 28 -1.58 -3.29 -15.41
CA LEU A 28 -1.82 -4.71 -15.13
C LEU A 28 -3.32 -5.02 -14.98
N ILE A 29 -4.08 -4.13 -14.33
CA ILE A 29 -5.54 -4.29 -14.21
C ILE A 29 -6.20 -4.16 -15.59
N ALA A 30 -5.80 -3.18 -16.39
CA ALA A 30 -6.33 -2.95 -17.73
C ALA A 30 -6.12 -4.16 -18.65
N VAL A 31 -4.94 -4.79 -18.62
CA VAL A 31 -4.67 -6.02 -19.39
C VAL A 31 -5.19 -7.30 -18.71
N GLY A 32 -5.77 -7.18 -17.52
CA GLY A 32 -6.38 -8.29 -16.79
C GLY A 32 -5.41 -9.23 -16.10
N TRP A 33 -4.18 -8.77 -15.85
CA TRP A 33 -3.14 -9.45 -15.08
C TRP A 33 -3.14 -9.07 -13.62
N LEU A 34 -4.10 -8.24 -13.19
CA LEU A 34 -4.32 -7.91 -11.80
C LEU A 34 -5.80 -7.63 -11.59
N SER A 35 -6.32 -8.09 -10.46
CA SER A 35 -7.65 -7.76 -9.94
C SER A 35 -7.49 -7.09 -8.57
N LEU A 36 -8.54 -6.44 -8.07
CA LEU A 36 -8.49 -5.84 -6.75
C LEU A 36 -8.15 -6.86 -5.64
N PRO A 37 -8.76 -8.08 -5.57
CA PRO A 37 -8.38 -9.06 -4.56
C PRO A 37 -6.89 -9.43 -4.59
N THR A 38 -6.32 -9.58 -5.79
CA THR A 38 -4.88 -9.82 -5.92
C THR A 38 -4.02 -8.62 -5.56
N LEU A 39 -4.47 -7.40 -5.83
CA LEU A 39 -3.78 -6.21 -5.37
C LEU A 39 -3.70 -6.16 -3.84
N LEU A 40 -4.80 -6.49 -3.14
CA LEU A 40 -4.80 -6.56 -1.67
C LEU A 40 -3.85 -7.65 -1.15
N LEU A 41 -3.72 -8.78 -1.85
CA LEU A 41 -2.71 -9.79 -1.54
C LEU A 41 -1.28 -9.26 -1.73
N ALA A 42 -1.03 -8.47 -2.78
CA ALA A 42 0.27 -7.85 -3.00
C ALA A 42 0.66 -6.91 -1.84
N VAL A 43 -0.29 -6.08 -1.41
CA VAL A 43 -0.11 -5.17 -0.26
C VAL A 43 0.15 -5.94 1.04
N LEU A 44 -0.60 -7.02 1.29
CA LEU A 44 -0.38 -7.89 2.44
C LEU A 44 1.01 -8.54 2.40
N ALA A 45 1.42 -9.05 1.24
CA ALA A 45 2.74 -9.67 1.07
C ALA A 45 3.88 -8.65 1.29
N GLU A 46 3.70 -7.43 0.80
CA GLU A 46 4.68 -6.36 1.01
C GLU A 46 4.80 -5.98 2.48
N LEU A 47 3.68 -5.86 3.19
CA LEU A 47 3.71 -5.59 4.62
C LEU A 47 4.43 -6.72 5.36
N LEU A 48 4.11 -7.98 5.06
CA LEU A 48 4.78 -9.13 5.70
C LEU A 48 6.28 -9.13 5.43
N ALA A 49 6.71 -8.78 4.21
CA ALA A 49 8.12 -8.64 3.88
C ALA A 49 8.77 -7.48 4.67
N THR A 50 8.08 -6.35 4.79
CA THR A 50 8.54 -5.17 5.54
C THR A 50 8.74 -5.50 7.03
N VAL A 51 7.77 -6.17 7.65
CA VAL A 51 7.86 -6.57 9.07
C VAL A 51 8.85 -7.72 9.27
N ALA A 52 8.94 -8.67 8.34
CA ALA A 52 9.97 -9.71 8.41
C ALA A 52 11.38 -9.11 8.35
N LEU A 53 11.59 -8.08 7.53
CA LEU A 53 12.86 -7.37 7.44
C LEU A 53 13.13 -6.51 8.69
N SER A 54 12.11 -6.00 9.38
CA SER A 54 12.32 -5.25 10.64
C SER A 54 12.99 -6.11 11.72
N TRP A 55 12.70 -7.42 11.77
CA TRP A 55 13.37 -8.34 12.68
C TRP A 55 14.89 -8.42 12.46
N TYR A 56 15.33 -8.38 11.20
CA TYR A 56 16.76 -8.38 10.87
C TYR A 56 17.48 -7.15 11.45
N PHE A 57 16.80 -6.00 11.50
CA PHE A 57 17.40 -4.74 11.98
C PHE A 57 17.24 -4.51 13.49
N TYR A 58 16.20 -5.07 14.12
CA TYR A 58 15.92 -4.89 15.56
C TYR A 58 15.87 -6.22 16.34
N PRO A 59 16.94 -7.04 16.31
CA PRO A 59 16.94 -8.36 16.96
C PRO A 59 16.75 -8.29 18.49
N GLN A 60 17.07 -7.15 19.09
CA GLN A 60 16.97 -6.88 20.53
C GLN A 60 15.51 -6.93 21.06
N ARG A 61 14.50 -6.75 20.18
CA ARG A 61 13.08 -6.75 20.56
C ARG A 61 12.54 -8.15 20.88
N GLY A 62 13.24 -9.19 20.40
CA GLY A 62 12.87 -10.59 20.57
C GLY A 62 11.77 -11.05 19.60
N LEU A 63 11.90 -12.27 19.09
CA LEU A 63 11.02 -12.84 18.04
C LEU A 63 9.54 -12.82 18.41
N ARG A 64 9.18 -13.08 19.67
CA ARG A 64 7.79 -13.14 20.12
C ARG A 64 7.04 -11.82 19.94
N ARG A 65 7.70 -10.68 20.20
CA ARG A 65 7.06 -9.37 20.06
C ARG A 65 6.83 -9.04 18.59
N HIS A 66 7.82 -9.28 17.72
CA HIS A 66 7.64 -9.11 16.28
C HIS A 66 6.53 -10.01 15.71
N LEU A 67 6.44 -11.28 16.13
CA LEU A 67 5.33 -12.13 15.70
C LEU A 67 3.97 -11.59 16.15
N ALA A 68 3.89 -11.02 17.35
CA ALA A 68 2.66 -10.37 17.82
C ALA A 68 2.32 -9.13 16.98
N ASP A 69 3.31 -8.30 16.63
CA ASP A 69 3.11 -7.10 15.81
C ASP A 69 2.69 -7.46 14.38
N VAL A 70 3.33 -8.48 13.78
CA VAL A 70 2.90 -9.09 12.50
C VAL A 70 1.44 -9.53 12.59
N ALA A 71 1.07 -10.26 13.64
CA ALA A 71 -0.29 -10.78 13.80
C ALA A 71 -1.33 -9.65 13.95
N LYS A 72 -1.03 -8.61 14.74
CA LYS A 72 -1.89 -7.43 14.89
C LYS A 72 -2.07 -6.72 13.55
N MET A 73 -0.98 -6.45 12.84
CA MET A 73 -0.99 -5.76 11.57
C MET A 73 -1.73 -6.55 10.49
N PHE A 74 -1.49 -7.86 10.44
CA PHE A 74 -2.21 -8.77 9.56
C PHE A 74 -3.71 -8.77 9.88
N GLY A 75 -4.09 -8.90 11.15
CA GLY A 75 -5.48 -8.85 11.58
C GLY A 75 -6.17 -7.54 11.23
N LEU A 76 -5.50 -6.40 11.44
CA LEU A 76 -6.00 -5.08 11.07
C LEU A 76 -6.19 -4.95 9.56
N LEU A 77 -5.21 -5.38 8.75
CA LEU A 77 -5.34 -5.32 7.30
C LEU A 77 -6.42 -6.26 6.77
N CYS A 78 -6.55 -7.47 7.32
CA CYS A 78 -7.65 -8.37 6.98
C CYS A 78 -9.01 -7.72 7.31
N PHE A 79 -9.12 -7.09 8.48
CA PHE A 79 -10.32 -6.35 8.86
C PHE A 79 -10.63 -5.21 7.88
N LEU A 80 -9.64 -4.40 7.51
CA LEU A 80 -9.81 -3.31 6.52
C LEU A 80 -10.14 -3.83 5.12
N ALA A 81 -9.50 -4.93 4.72
CA ALA A 81 -9.74 -5.58 3.44
C ALA A 81 -11.20 -6.02 3.29
N ILE A 82 -11.88 -6.44 4.37
CA ILE A 82 -13.32 -6.78 4.33
C ILE A 82 -14.14 -5.61 3.80
N PHE A 83 -13.88 -4.38 4.27
CA PHE A 83 -14.63 -3.19 3.82
C PHE A 83 -14.32 -2.83 2.37
N ILE A 84 -13.04 -2.91 1.98
CA ILE A 84 -12.63 -2.65 0.59
C ILE A 84 -13.25 -3.68 -0.36
N LEU A 85 -13.27 -4.95 0.02
CA LEU A 85 -13.90 -6.03 -0.74
C LEU A 85 -15.43 -5.90 -0.76
N ALA A 86 -16.06 -5.38 0.30
CA ALA A 86 -17.48 -5.07 0.31
C ALA A 86 -17.82 -3.93 -0.66
N ALA A 87 -17.01 -2.86 -0.71
CA ALA A 87 -17.13 -1.80 -1.70
C ALA A 87 -16.96 -2.34 -3.13
N TYR A 88 -15.99 -3.22 -3.33
CA TYR A 88 -15.76 -3.89 -4.61
C TYR A 88 -16.94 -4.77 -5.05
N ALA A 89 -17.49 -5.59 -4.14
CA ALA A 89 -18.70 -6.36 -4.41
C ALA A 89 -19.89 -5.44 -4.76
N GLY A 90 -20.07 -4.34 -4.02
CA GLY A 90 -21.09 -3.32 -4.30
C GLY A 90 -20.89 -2.61 -5.64
N ALA A 91 -19.66 -2.54 -6.15
CA ALA A 91 -19.33 -2.01 -7.47
C ALA A 91 -19.52 -3.03 -8.62
N GLY A 92 -20.03 -4.24 -8.34
CA GLY A 92 -20.17 -5.31 -9.33
C GLY A 92 -18.90 -6.16 -9.52
N GLY A 93 -17.95 -6.08 -8.59
CA GLY A 93 -16.79 -6.96 -8.52
C GLY A 93 -17.16 -8.42 -8.27
N PHE A 94 -16.17 -9.31 -8.39
CA PHE A 94 -16.34 -10.77 -8.28
C PHE A 94 -17.20 -11.44 -9.35
N ALA A 95 -17.49 -10.77 -10.47
CA ALA A 95 -18.22 -11.36 -11.60
C ALA A 95 -17.58 -12.67 -12.11
N ASN A 96 -16.25 -12.80 -12.01
CA ASN A 96 -15.49 -13.98 -12.42
C ASN A 96 -15.13 -14.92 -11.25
N GLY A 97 -15.74 -14.72 -10.08
CA GLY A 97 -15.44 -15.47 -8.85
C GLY A 97 -14.39 -14.78 -7.96
N PRO A 98 -14.23 -15.27 -6.71
CA PRO A 98 -13.37 -14.65 -5.70
C PRO A 98 -11.91 -15.09 -5.76
N TRP A 99 -11.60 -16.16 -6.51
CA TRP A 99 -10.29 -16.77 -6.48
C TRP A 99 -9.36 -16.18 -7.55
N PRO A 100 -8.11 -15.85 -7.18
CA PRO A 100 -7.16 -15.32 -8.12
C PRO A 100 -6.71 -16.39 -9.12
N ASP A 101 -6.62 -16.02 -10.40
CA ASP A 101 -6.03 -16.88 -11.42
C ASP A 101 -4.50 -16.78 -11.41
N ALA A 102 -3.83 -17.73 -12.07
CA ALA A 102 -2.36 -17.79 -12.12
C ALA A 102 -1.75 -16.52 -12.75
N ARG A 103 -2.44 -15.88 -13.69
CA ARG A 103 -2.00 -14.62 -14.31
C ARG A 103 -2.03 -13.47 -13.32
N SER A 104 -3.09 -13.37 -12.52
CA SER A 104 -3.19 -12.34 -11.48
C SER A 104 -2.11 -12.50 -10.40
N LEU A 105 -1.71 -13.74 -10.07
CA LEU A 105 -0.58 -13.99 -9.17
C LEU A 105 0.77 -13.55 -9.76
N LEU A 106 0.98 -13.69 -11.07
CA LEU A 106 2.18 -13.15 -11.73
C LEU A 106 2.21 -11.62 -11.66
N GLY A 107 1.06 -10.96 -11.82
CA GLY A 107 0.92 -9.51 -11.60
C GLY A 107 1.32 -9.09 -10.18
N VAL A 108 0.92 -9.86 -9.17
CA VAL A 108 1.34 -9.64 -7.77
C VAL A 108 2.85 -9.73 -7.63
N VAL A 109 3.47 -10.79 -8.14
CA VAL A 109 4.93 -10.99 -8.07
C VAL A 109 5.66 -9.83 -8.75
N LEU A 110 5.19 -9.40 -9.93
CA LEU A 110 5.78 -8.27 -10.64
C LEU A 110 5.67 -6.97 -9.84
N LEU A 111 4.51 -6.68 -9.26
CA LEU A 111 4.29 -5.46 -8.48
C LEU A 111 5.18 -5.43 -7.23
N VAL A 112 5.25 -6.54 -6.50
CA VAL A 112 6.14 -6.69 -5.33
C VAL A 112 7.61 -6.56 -5.74
N ALA A 113 8.02 -7.14 -6.88
CA ALA A 113 9.39 -7.05 -7.38
C ALA A 113 9.76 -5.62 -7.81
N VAL A 114 8.87 -4.93 -8.51
CA VAL A 114 9.05 -3.51 -8.88
C VAL A 114 9.23 -2.67 -7.63
N ARG A 115 8.33 -2.81 -6.66
CA ARG A 115 8.37 -2.00 -5.43
C ARG A 115 9.59 -2.30 -4.58
N GLY A 116 9.93 -3.58 -4.40
CA GLY A 116 11.18 -3.98 -3.75
C GLY A 116 12.43 -3.46 -4.49
N GLY A 117 12.40 -3.44 -5.81
CA GLY A 117 13.47 -2.89 -6.65
C GLY A 117 13.64 -1.38 -6.51
N LEU A 118 12.54 -0.62 -6.47
CA LEU A 118 12.54 0.82 -6.20
C LEU A 118 13.13 1.11 -4.82
N LEU A 119 12.63 0.43 -3.78
CA LEU A 119 13.15 0.57 -2.42
C LEU A 119 14.65 0.25 -2.33
N LEU A 120 15.10 -0.83 -2.98
CA LEU A 120 16.51 -1.23 -3.01
C LEU A 120 17.38 -0.18 -3.73
N ARG A 121 16.88 0.40 -4.83
CA ARG A 121 17.57 1.46 -5.56
C ARG A 121 17.78 2.69 -4.69
N GLU A 122 16.75 3.11 -3.96
CA GLU A 122 16.84 4.28 -3.08
C GLU A 122 17.73 4.00 -1.86
N ALA A 123 17.65 2.80 -1.28
CA ALA A 123 18.56 2.40 -0.20
C ALA A 123 20.02 2.43 -0.63
N ARG A 124 20.35 1.96 -1.85
CA ARG A 124 21.72 2.00 -2.39
C ARG A 124 22.24 3.41 -2.67
N ALA A 125 21.35 4.36 -2.95
CA ALA A 125 21.71 5.76 -3.17
C ALA A 125 21.90 6.55 -1.86
N SER A 126 21.48 5.97 -0.71
CA SER A 126 21.62 6.59 0.60
C SER A 126 23.03 6.42 1.17
N SER A 127 23.50 7.42 1.92
CA SER A 127 24.76 7.36 2.68
C SER A 127 24.73 6.31 3.79
N ASP A 128 23.55 5.99 4.33
CA ASP A 128 23.32 4.85 5.22
C ASP A 128 22.13 4.02 4.68
N PRO A 129 22.39 2.96 3.91
CA PRO A 129 21.36 2.11 3.33
C PRO A 129 20.50 1.38 4.36
N ARG A 130 21.07 1.03 5.52
CA ARG A 130 20.36 0.24 6.55
C ARG A 130 19.39 1.13 7.32
N LEU A 131 19.85 2.31 7.73
CA LEU A 131 19.00 3.29 8.40
C LEU A 131 17.90 3.80 7.47
N TYR A 132 18.25 4.05 6.20
CA TYR A 132 17.28 4.43 5.18
C TYR A 132 16.21 3.35 4.98
N TRP A 133 16.62 2.08 4.87
CA TRP A 133 15.68 0.97 4.71
C TRP A 133 14.70 0.88 5.88
N ALA A 134 15.21 0.86 7.12
CA ALA A 134 14.37 0.78 8.31
C ALA A 134 13.36 1.93 8.39
N ARG A 135 13.82 3.16 8.08
CA ARG A 135 12.99 4.36 8.07
C ARG A 135 11.90 4.32 7.01
N SER A 136 12.26 4.05 5.76
CA SER A 136 11.33 4.02 4.65
C SER A 136 10.31 2.88 4.79
N ALA A 137 10.74 1.73 5.29
CA ALA A 137 9.88 0.60 5.58
C ALA A 137 8.86 0.91 6.69
N LEU A 138 9.29 1.52 7.80
CA LEU A 138 8.41 1.94 8.90
C LEU A 138 7.40 3.00 8.44
N MET A 139 7.85 4.02 7.71
CA MET A 139 7.00 5.11 7.22
C MET A 139 5.96 4.60 6.21
N ARG A 140 6.34 3.69 5.31
CA ARG A 140 5.42 3.05 4.36
C ARG A 140 4.44 2.12 5.06
N GLY A 141 4.87 1.36 6.08
CA GLY A 141 3.97 0.57 6.91
C GLY A 141 2.87 1.42 7.55
N GLY A 142 3.24 2.58 8.12
CA GLY A 142 2.26 3.55 8.64
C GLY A 142 1.32 4.10 7.57
N ALA A 143 1.86 4.48 6.40
CA ALA A 143 1.07 4.96 5.27
C ALA A 143 0.07 3.92 4.77
N LEU A 144 0.46 2.65 4.77
CA LEU A 144 -0.37 1.53 4.33
C LEU A 144 -1.53 1.29 5.29
N ILE A 145 -1.32 1.34 6.61
CA ILE A 145 -2.42 1.21 7.60
C ILE A 145 -3.40 2.37 7.47
N VAL A 146 -2.90 3.61 7.62
CA VAL A 146 -3.75 4.81 7.64
C VAL A 146 -4.44 5.00 6.30
N GLY A 147 -3.70 4.78 5.21
CA GLY A 147 -4.21 4.81 3.86
C GLY A 147 -5.26 3.75 3.62
N SER A 148 -5.08 2.50 4.08
CA SER A 148 -6.09 1.44 3.94
C SER A 148 -7.35 1.74 4.76
N PHE A 149 -7.20 2.34 5.95
CA PHE A 149 -8.35 2.79 6.76
C PHE A 149 -9.16 3.86 6.03
N LEU A 150 -8.48 4.89 5.49
CA LEU A 150 -9.16 5.93 4.71
C LEU A 150 -9.75 5.34 3.41
N ALA A 151 -9.05 4.39 2.80
CA ALA A 151 -9.46 3.77 1.57
C ALA A 151 -10.72 2.93 1.73
N ALA A 152 -10.99 2.37 2.92
CA ALA A 152 -12.27 1.74 3.22
C ALA A 152 -13.44 2.71 2.93
N PHE A 153 -13.31 3.99 3.28
CA PHE A 153 -14.35 5.00 3.01
C PHE A 153 -14.33 5.51 1.57
N THR A 154 -13.14 5.79 1.01
CA THR A 154 -13.04 6.32 -0.36
C THR A 154 -13.43 5.29 -1.41
N CYS A 155 -13.22 3.99 -1.16
CA CYS A 155 -13.69 2.94 -2.08
C CYS A 155 -15.23 2.87 -2.14
N PHE A 156 -15.93 3.12 -1.02
CA PHE A 156 -17.40 3.10 -1.01
C PHE A 156 -18.02 4.32 -1.71
N LEU A 157 -17.51 5.53 -1.44
CA LEU A 157 -18.14 6.76 -1.93
C LEU A 157 -17.71 7.06 -3.39
N PRO A 158 -16.50 7.59 -3.67
CA PRO A 158 -16.09 7.82 -5.04
C PRO A 158 -15.81 6.54 -5.83
N GLY A 159 -15.35 5.45 -5.18
CA GLY A 159 -15.00 4.22 -5.89
C GLY A 159 -16.18 3.52 -6.56
N VAL A 160 -17.30 3.30 -5.86
CA VAL A 160 -18.49 2.68 -6.43
C VAL A 160 -19.11 3.55 -7.53
N LEU A 161 -19.18 4.86 -7.32
CA LEU A 161 -19.69 5.79 -8.33
C LEU A 161 -18.82 5.80 -9.60
N LEU A 162 -17.49 5.75 -9.43
CA LEU A 162 -16.56 5.67 -10.54
C LEU A 162 -16.72 4.34 -11.30
N ALA A 163 -16.95 3.22 -10.60
CA ALA A 163 -17.22 1.94 -11.24
C ALA A 163 -18.48 1.98 -12.10
N GLN A 164 -19.57 2.57 -11.58
CA GLN A 164 -20.82 2.75 -12.33
C GLN A 164 -20.62 3.63 -13.56
N ALA A 165 -19.81 4.68 -13.47
CA ALA A 165 -19.48 5.54 -14.60
C ALA A 165 -18.60 4.84 -15.65
N LEU A 166 -17.73 3.92 -15.24
CA LEU A 166 -16.86 3.15 -16.15
C LEU A 166 -17.55 1.93 -16.76
N ALA A 167 -18.61 1.41 -16.13
CA ALA A 167 -19.33 0.22 -16.58
C ALA A 167 -19.81 0.26 -18.05
N PRO A 168 -20.28 1.40 -18.62
CA PRO A 168 -20.69 1.46 -20.03
C PRO A 168 -19.53 1.26 -21.03
N VAL A 169 -18.31 1.60 -20.63
CA VAL A 169 -17.12 1.53 -21.51
C VAL A 169 -16.38 0.22 -21.30
N TRP A 170 -16.25 -0.23 -20.04
CA TRP A 170 -15.45 -1.40 -19.71
C TRP A 170 -16.07 -2.27 -18.60
N PRO A 171 -17.22 -2.91 -18.87
CA PRO A 171 -18.03 -3.57 -17.84
C PRO A 171 -17.27 -4.66 -17.06
N SER A 172 -16.41 -5.42 -17.74
CA SER A 172 -15.64 -6.51 -17.13
C SER A 172 -14.49 -6.05 -16.23
N ARG A 173 -14.10 -4.76 -16.28
CA ARG A 173 -12.95 -4.21 -15.53
C ARG A 173 -13.29 -2.96 -14.73
N ALA A 174 -14.50 -2.42 -14.88
CA ALA A 174 -14.90 -1.16 -14.26
C ALA A 174 -14.73 -1.16 -12.74
N ALA A 175 -15.14 -2.25 -12.07
CA ALA A 175 -14.99 -2.40 -10.62
C ALA A 175 -13.51 -2.48 -10.21
N ASP A 176 -12.70 -3.29 -10.89
CA ASP A 176 -11.27 -3.42 -10.59
C ASP A 176 -10.55 -2.09 -10.79
N LEU A 177 -10.75 -1.44 -11.95
CA LEU A 177 -10.12 -0.17 -12.26
C LEU A 177 -10.55 0.91 -11.27
N ALA A 178 -11.84 1.09 -11.03
CA ALA A 178 -12.34 2.15 -10.16
C ALA A 178 -11.84 1.99 -8.72
N ILE A 179 -12.06 0.82 -8.12
CA ILE A 179 -11.75 0.60 -6.71
C ILE A 179 -10.24 0.55 -6.49
N ALA A 180 -9.47 -0.11 -7.37
CA ALA A 180 -8.03 -0.15 -7.24
C ALA A 180 -7.38 1.23 -7.47
N SER A 181 -7.89 2.02 -8.42
CA SER A 181 -7.40 3.40 -8.63
C SER A 181 -7.59 4.23 -7.38
N VAL A 182 -8.80 4.23 -6.81
CA VAL A 182 -9.12 5.02 -5.61
C VAL A 182 -8.29 4.54 -4.42
N TYR A 183 -8.13 3.22 -4.27
CA TYR A 183 -7.29 2.63 -3.24
C TYR A 183 -5.83 3.08 -3.37
N LEU A 184 -5.21 2.91 -4.54
CA LEU A 184 -3.81 3.25 -4.78
C LEU A 184 -3.55 4.76 -4.70
N ILE A 185 -4.46 5.60 -5.21
CA ILE A 185 -4.36 7.06 -5.07
C ILE A 185 -4.41 7.46 -3.60
N THR A 186 -5.31 6.83 -2.82
CA THR A 186 -5.43 7.09 -1.38
C THR A 186 -4.12 6.72 -0.67
N LEU A 187 -3.55 5.54 -0.95
CA LEU A 187 -2.25 5.14 -0.42
C LEU A 187 -1.13 6.11 -0.83
N GLY A 188 -1.03 6.47 -2.10
CA GLY A 188 0.01 7.36 -2.62
C GLY A 188 -0.07 8.78 -2.04
N VAL A 189 -1.28 9.31 -1.86
CA VAL A 189 -1.49 10.60 -1.18
C VAL A 189 -1.03 10.52 0.28
N LEU A 190 -1.37 9.45 1.00
CA LEU A 190 -0.92 9.28 2.38
C LEU A 190 0.59 9.11 2.47
N ALA A 191 1.21 8.36 1.55
CA ALA A 191 2.65 8.23 1.45
C ALA A 191 3.33 9.60 1.21
N CYS A 192 2.75 10.44 0.34
CA CYS A 192 3.23 11.80 0.10
C CYS A 192 3.12 12.66 1.36
N ILE A 193 1.99 12.62 2.08
CA ILE A 193 1.81 13.36 3.34
C ILE A 193 2.80 12.89 4.41
N ILE A 194 2.96 11.58 4.59
CA ILE A 194 3.89 11.01 5.56
C ILE A 194 5.34 11.35 5.19
N SER A 195 5.66 11.49 3.90
CA SER A 195 6.98 11.92 3.45
C SER A 195 7.36 13.36 3.86
N THR A 196 6.40 14.20 4.26
CA THR A 196 6.67 15.56 4.76
C THR A 196 7.04 15.60 6.24
N MET A 197 6.96 14.48 6.97
CA MET A 197 7.38 14.43 8.37
C MET A 197 8.87 14.74 8.49
N SER A 198 9.21 15.53 9.52
CA SER A 198 10.58 15.96 9.73
C SER A 198 11.48 14.80 10.11
N GLU A 199 12.77 14.91 9.81
CA GLU A 199 13.69 13.85 10.15
C GLU A 199 13.77 13.59 11.66
N GLN A 200 13.62 14.64 12.47
CA GLN A 200 13.62 14.58 13.93
C GLN A 200 12.46 13.74 14.47
N GLU A 201 11.23 13.99 14.01
CA GLU A 201 10.04 13.23 14.42
C GLU A 201 10.18 11.74 14.09
N ILE A 202 10.78 11.43 12.94
CA ILE A 202 10.99 10.04 12.53
C ILE A 202 12.10 9.38 13.37
N VAL A 203 13.14 10.12 13.77
CA VAL A 203 14.18 9.62 14.67
C VAL A 203 13.62 9.36 16.06
N ASP A 204 12.74 10.23 16.57
CA ASP A 204 12.07 10.05 17.86
C ASP A 204 11.12 8.84 17.85
N ILE A 205 10.41 8.62 16.74
CA ILE A 205 9.55 7.44 16.55
C ILE A 205 10.37 6.15 16.40
N SER A 206 11.43 6.17 15.58
CA SER A 206 12.26 5.00 15.28
C SER A 206 13.25 4.63 16.38
N GLY A 207 13.65 5.59 17.22
CA GLY A 207 14.52 5.41 18.36
C GLY A 207 13.81 4.83 19.59
N ASN A 208 12.48 4.78 19.58
CA ASN A 208 11.71 4.19 20.66
C ASN A 208 11.23 2.77 20.29
N PRO A 209 11.90 1.71 20.78
CA PRO A 209 11.52 0.33 20.49
C PRO A 209 10.18 -0.08 21.15
N TYR A 210 9.48 0.84 21.82
CA TYR A 210 8.23 0.62 22.54
C TYR A 210 7.07 1.51 22.04
N ILE A 211 7.21 2.25 20.93
CA ILE A 211 6.05 2.87 20.28
C ILE A 211 5.32 1.76 19.51
N ASP A 212 4.52 1.01 20.24
CA ASP A 212 3.36 0.22 19.79
C ASP A 212 2.25 0.36 20.83
#